data_AF-A0A917RDF4-F1
#
_entry.id   AF-A0A917RDF4-F1
#
_cell.length_a   1.000
_cell.length_b   1.000
_cell.length_c   1.000
_cell.angle_alpha   90.00
_cell.angle_beta   90.00
_cell.angle_gamma   90.00
#
_symmetry.space_group_name_H-M   'P 1'
#
loop_
_entity.id
_entity.type
_entity.pdbx_description
1 polymer ?
#
loop_
_entity_poly.entity_id
_entity_poly.type
_entity_poly.pdbx_seq_one_letter_code
_entity_poly.pdbx_strand_id
1 'polypeptide(L)'
;MGGLVEAASGVADRRLLTTTFLPVLLFLGALAAVAVAGVGPAAATRWWSALGTQVQVTASGLVLAATLLLSQLIALHRVGLIRIYEGYWDALPYGRRLAERCRLRFTAADDQRWYLYPADEARLMPTMLGNILRGAEDHSRERYAIDGVTAWPRLYPALPDTFRQVFASASADLDLMITVSGLGLAFSLLGGALGAFLLPWYSALLCCWIGLFTAWWGYRGAVRAAEPYGELFRAAFDVHRWTLLDTMGLRRPTEYRAEAEQWRQLDKLWTAGAPDSDHAASLGFPTPTTGEPAPAQAKPPASGRPALVAGEPDSGTGETVPEAVPAVTSAGEPVAAAGTPALDGSQMRSLRLAPWLVAAAAMLGLLVVAGNLVIRTVTSPAHPRAVRALAPYRVLTAADVEGPSAADAVGRYPLRNVAEDAPLGPDVLGPRLPPGAADGRAVVSLRPKPGRLFADAAARGTTAALRLVPTATSRGRTGTPLILPEVTVLDLPGDGRTGLVVAVPAERLTALLGALADSDVYLVTTLR
;
A
#
# COMPACT_ATOMS: atom_id res chain seq x y z
N MET A 1 5.49 -8.66 -38.72
CA MET A 1 4.58 -7.74 -38.00
C MET A 1 4.99 -7.52 -36.52
N GLY A 2 6.30 -7.38 -36.21
CA GLY A 2 6.78 -7.23 -34.81
C GLY A 2 7.25 -5.83 -34.43
N GLY A 3 7.77 -5.03 -35.37
CA GLY A 3 8.50 -3.80 -35.05
C GLY A 3 7.66 -2.62 -34.52
N LEU A 4 6.36 -2.52 -34.87
CA LEU A 4 5.51 -1.43 -34.37
C LEU A 4 5.02 -1.69 -32.94
N VAL A 5 4.81 -2.95 -32.56
CA VAL A 5 4.43 -3.34 -31.19
C VAL A 5 5.63 -3.21 -30.27
N GLU A 6 6.84 -3.55 -30.74
CA GLU A 6 8.08 -3.48 -29.96
C GLU A 6 8.55 -2.02 -29.74
N ALA A 7 8.33 -1.14 -30.72
CA ALA A 7 8.57 0.30 -30.56
C ALA A 7 7.50 0.98 -29.68
N ALA A 8 6.23 0.61 -29.83
CA ALA A 8 5.14 1.13 -29.00
C ALA A 8 5.22 0.61 -27.55
N SER A 9 5.62 -0.66 -27.34
CA SER A 9 5.87 -1.22 -26.01
C SER A 9 7.08 -0.58 -25.37
N GLY A 10 8.17 -0.32 -26.10
CA GLY A 10 9.37 0.33 -25.56
C GLY A 10 9.13 1.77 -25.08
N VAL A 11 8.30 2.56 -25.78
CA VAL A 11 7.96 3.94 -25.37
C VAL A 11 6.93 3.96 -24.24
N ALA A 12 5.92 3.08 -24.28
CA ALA A 12 4.96 2.93 -23.19
C ALA A 12 5.64 2.41 -21.90
N ASP A 13 6.56 1.46 -22.00
CA ASP A 13 7.39 0.98 -20.90
C ASP A 13 8.28 2.10 -20.37
N ARG A 14 8.93 2.88 -21.25
CA ARG A 14 9.78 3.99 -20.79
C ARG A 14 8.99 5.05 -20.03
N ARG A 15 7.80 5.43 -20.52
CA ARG A 15 6.92 6.38 -19.81
C ARG A 15 6.46 5.82 -18.47
N LEU A 16 6.07 4.55 -18.41
CA LEU A 16 5.69 3.91 -17.14
C LEU A 16 6.87 3.88 -16.16
N LEU A 17 8.07 3.58 -16.66
CA LEU A 17 9.29 3.53 -15.87
C LEU A 17 9.64 4.88 -15.24
N THR A 18 9.58 5.97 -16.01
CA THR A 18 9.96 7.31 -15.52
C THR A 18 8.86 7.98 -14.71
N THR A 19 7.60 7.89 -15.17
CA THR A 19 6.48 8.64 -14.55
C THR A 19 5.92 7.97 -13.30
N THR A 20 6.09 6.65 -13.14
CA THR A 20 5.45 5.92 -12.04
C THR A 20 6.41 4.95 -11.34
N PHE A 21 7.13 4.10 -12.07
CA PHE A 21 8.02 3.11 -11.44
C PHE A 21 9.10 3.73 -10.57
N LEU A 22 9.85 4.71 -11.11
CA LEU A 22 10.92 5.36 -10.35
C LEU A 22 10.39 6.10 -9.11
N PRO A 23 9.34 6.94 -9.19
CA PRO A 23 8.71 7.52 -7.99
C PRO A 23 8.24 6.49 -6.97
N VAL A 24 7.63 5.38 -7.41
CA VAL A 24 7.16 4.31 -6.52
C VAL A 24 8.33 3.60 -5.86
N LEU A 25 9.40 3.33 -6.60
CA LEU A 25 10.62 2.72 -6.06
C LEU A 25 11.26 3.62 -4.99
N LEU A 26 11.34 4.93 -5.25
CA LEU A 26 11.84 5.90 -4.28
C LEU A 26 10.95 5.98 -3.05
N PHE A 27 9.62 5.93 -3.22
CA PHE A 27 8.66 5.90 -2.12
C PHE A 27 8.83 4.65 -1.24
N LEU A 28 8.94 3.46 -1.85
CA LEU A 28 9.17 2.21 -1.12
C LEU A 28 10.54 2.20 -0.44
N GLY A 29 11.56 2.72 -1.12
CA GLY A 29 12.91 2.90 -0.56
C GLY A 29 12.92 3.85 0.65
N ALA A 30 12.17 4.95 0.59
CA ALA A 30 12.03 5.88 1.71
C ALA A 30 11.33 5.23 2.91
N LEU A 31 10.27 4.44 2.69
CA LEU A 31 9.63 3.67 3.77
C LEU A 31 10.57 2.63 4.38
N ALA A 32 11.33 1.92 3.54
CA ALA A 32 12.34 0.97 3.98
C ALA A 32 13.45 1.66 4.80
N ALA A 33 13.88 2.86 4.40
CA ALA A 33 14.86 3.64 5.15
C ALA A 33 14.34 4.02 6.54
N VAL A 34 13.07 4.40 6.68
CA VAL A 34 12.46 4.65 8.00
C VAL A 34 12.44 3.37 8.84
N ALA A 35 12.07 2.22 8.26
CA ALA A 35 12.10 0.94 8.97
C ALA A 35 13.52 0.55 9.44
N VAL A 36 14.52 0.70 8.57
CA VAL A 36 15.93 0.41 8.88
C VAL A 36 16.47 1.34 9.95
N ALA A 37 16.10 2.64 9.91
CA ALA A 37 16.49 3.60 10.92
C ALA A 37 15.92 3.26 12.30
N GLY A 38 14.68 2.74 12.36
CA GLY A 38 14.04 2.32 13.59
C GLY A 38 14.60 1.03 14.21
N VAL A 39 14.86 0.01 13.38
CA VAL A 39 15.45 -1.27 13.84
C VAL A 39 16.96 -1.17 14.11
N GLY A 40 17.62 -0.22 13.46
CA GLY A 40 19.06 0.00 13.51
C GLY A 40 19.77 -0.64 12.31
N PRO A 41 20.67 0.10 11.63
CA PRO A 41 21.30 -0.35 10.38
C PRO A 41 22.17 -1.60 10.57
N ALA A 42 22.85 -1.72 11.71
CA ALA A 42 23.66 -2.91 12.04
C ALA A 42 22.80 -4.15 12.29
N ALA A 43 21.58 -4.01 12.80
CA ALA A 43 20.66 -5.13 12.99
C ALA A 43 20.03 -5.54 11.65
N ALA A 44 19.61 -4.58 10.83
CA ALA A 44 19.06 -4.82 9.50
C ALA A 44 20.06 -5.53 8.56
N THR A 45 21.32 -5.10 8.56
CA THR A 45 22.39 -5.72 7.76
C THR A 45 22.70 -7.14 8.21
N ARG A 46 22.79 -7.39 9.53
CA ARG A 46 22.97 -8.73 10.08
C ARG A 46 21.79 -9.66 9.76
N TRP A 47 20.56 -9.15 9.83
CA TRP A 47 19.37 -9.91 9.44
C TRP A 47 19.43 -10.27 7.96
N TRP A 48 19.71 -9.29 7.09
CA TRP A 48 19.82 -9.53 5.65
C TRP A 48 20.91 -10.54 5.32
N SER A 49 22.09 -10.42 5.92
CA SER A 49 23.21 -11.34 5.68
C SER A 49 23.00 -12.73 6.27
N ALA A 50 22.14 -12.88 7.28
CA ALA A 50 21.75 -14.18 7.83
C ALA A 50 20.77 -14.95 6.93
N LEU A 51 20.09 -14.28 5.99
CA LEU A 51 19.24 -14.94 5.01
C LEU A 51 20.09 -15.68 3.99
N GLY A 52 19.68 -16.90 3.63
CA GLY A 52 20.31 -17.64 2.53
C GLY A 52 20.20 -16.88 1.20
N THR A 53 21.18 -17.03 0.31
CA THR A 53 21.24 -16.32 -0.98
C THR A 53 19.96 -16.47 -1.81
N GLN A 54 19.35 -17.66 -1.81
CA GLN A 54 18.08 -17.89 -2.50
C GLN A 54 16.96 -16.99 -1.96
N VAL A 55 16.86 -16.84 -0.63
CA VAL A 55 15.85 -15.99 0.02
C VAL A 55 16.09 -14.51 -0.28
N GLN A 56 17.35 -14.07 -0.29
CA GLN A 56 17.71 -12.69 -0.65
C GLN A 56 17.28 -12.37 -2.09
N VAL A 57 17.60 -13.24 -3.05
CA VAL A 57 17.21 -13.07 -4.46
C VAL A 57 15.69 -13.06 -4.61
N THR A 58 14.99 -13.98 -3.95
CA THR A 58 13.52 -14.02 -3.98
C THR A 58 12.91 -12.75 -3.35
N ALA A 59 13.45 -12.26 -2.24
CA ALA A 59 12.97 -11.04 -1.60
C ALA A 59 13.19 -9.80 -2.47
N SER A 60 14.37 -9.66 -3.09
CA SER A 60 14.63 -8.58 -4.05
C SER A 60 13.72 -8.66 -5.27
N GLY A 61 13.49 -9.85 -5.80
CA GLY A 61 12.53 -10.08 -6.89
C GLY A 61 11.09 -9.71 -6.50
N LEU A 62 10.68 -10.03 -5.27
CA LEU A 62 9.36 -9.68 -4.75
C LEU A 62 9.18 -8.16 -4.60
N VAL A 63 10.21 -7.43 -4.15
CA VAL A 63 10.17 -5.96 -4.07
C VAL A 63 10.04 -5.35 -5.46
N LEU A 64 10.78 -5.85 -6.46
CA LEU A 64 10.66 -5.40 -7.84
C LEU A 64 9.27 -5.69 -8.41
N ALA A 65 8.74 -6.90 -8.20
CA ALA A 65 7.39 -7.27 -8.61
C ALA A 65 6.32 -6.41 -7.93
N ALA A 66 6.45 -6.13 -6.64
CA ALA A 66 5.57 -5.23 -5.91
C ALA A 66 5.63 -3.79 -6.42
N THR A 67 6.84 -3.30 -6.76
CA THR A 67 7.04 -1.97 -7.35
C THR A 67 6.33 -1.87 -8.71
N LEU A 68 6.49 -2.88 -9.56
CA LEU A 68 5.81 -2.96 -10.86
C LEU A 68 4.28 -3.01 -10.68
N LEU A 69 3.79 -3.87 -9.78
CA LEU A 69 2.36 -4.03 -9.52
C LEU A 69 1.75 -2.73 -8.99
N LEU A 70 2.40 -2.05 -8.06
CA LEU A 70 1.94 -0.77 -7.53
C LEU A 70 1.98 0.33 -8.60
N SER A 71 2.97 0.29 -9.49
CA SER A 71 3.04 1.21 -10.63
C SER A 71 1.87 1.01 -11.60
N GLN A 72 1.54 -0.24 -11.90
CA GLN A 72 0.36 -0.57 -12.72
C GLN A 72 -0.94 -0.16 -12.02
N LEU A 73 -1.04 -0.35 -10.70
CA LEU A 73 -2.21 0.07 -9.93
C LEU A 73 -2.41 1.59 -9.99
N ILE A 74 -1.33 2.36 -9.86
CA ILE A 74 -1.38 3.83 -10.01
C ILE A 74 -1.77 4.20 -11.45
N ALA A 75 -1.21 3.51 -12.46
CA ALA A 75 -1.58 3.73 -13.86
C ALA A 75 -3.08 3.48 -14.11
N LEU A 76 -3.65 2.42 -13.52
CA LEU A 76 -5.08 2.10 -13.59
C LEU A 76 -5.97 3.17 -12.93
N HIS A 77 -5.49 3.79 -11.84
CA HIS A 77 -6.24 4.80 -11.10
C HIS A 77 -5.89 6.24 -11.51
N ARG A 78 -5.04 6.43 -12.52
CA ARG A 78 -4.48 7.73 -12.92
C ARG A 78 -5.56 8.77 -13.19
N VAL A 79 -6.59 8.40 -13.96
CA VAL A 79 -7.71 9.30 -14.27
C VAL A 79 -8.46 9.72 -13.00
N GLY A 80 -8.69 8.80 -12.06
CA GLY A 80 -9.33 9.12 -10.79
C GLY A 80 -8.47 10.05 -9.93
N LEU A 81 -7.16 9.84 -9.93
CA LEU A 81 -6.22 10.66 -9.18
C LEU A 81 -6.13 12.08 -9.76
N ILE A 82 -6.03 12.22 -11.09
CA ILE A 82 -6.10 13.52 -11.78
C ILE A 82 -7.41 14.26 -11.43
N ARG A 83 -8.55 13.58 -11.46
CA ARG A 83 -9.86 14.18 -11.09
C ARG A 83 -9.90 14.70 -9.66
N ILE A 84 -9.30 13.99 -8.70
CA ILE A 84 -9.19 14.48 -7.33
C ILE A 84 -8.36 15.78 -7.29
N TYR A 85 -7.29 15.83 -8.07
CA TYR A 85 -6.39 16.98 -8.19
C TYR A 85 -7.00 18.16 -8.97
N GLU A 86 -7.91 17.90 -9.91
CA GLU A 86 -8.73 18.91 -10.60
C GLU A 86 -9.80 19.50 -9.67
N GLY A 87 -10.26 18.74 -8.68
CA GLY A 87 -11.23 19.19 -7.68
C GLY A 87 -12.61 18.55 -7.80
N TYR A 88 -12.74 17.40 -8.47
CA TYR A 88 -13.98 16.62 -8.52
C TYR A 88 -14.21 15.88 -7.20
N TRP A 89 -14.58 16.64 -6.17
CA TRP A 89 -14.75 16.15 -4.80
C TRP A 89 -16.19 15.75 -4.48
N ASP A 90 -17.05 15.58 -5.49
CA ASP A 90 -18.46 15.20 -5.29
C ASP A 90 -18.66 13.89 -4.53
N ALA A 91 -17.69 12.97 -4.65
CA ALA A 91 -17.70 11.69 -3.97
C ALA A 91 -17.21 11.74 -2.51
N LEU A 92 -16.60 12.85 -2.08
CA LEU A 92 -16.03 12.99 -0.74
C LEU A 92 -17.06 13.58 0.26
N PRO A 93 -17.05 13.16 1.53
CA PRO A 93 -17.90 13.77 2.55
C PRO A 93 -17.57 15.26 2.66
N TYR A 94 -18.59 16.12 2.59
CA TYR A 94 -18.48 17.59 2.54
C TYR A 94 -17.69 18.16 1.34
N GLY A 95 -17.30 17.33 0.37
CA GLY A 95 -16.46 17.74 -0.75
C GLY A 95 -17.10 18.82 -1.62
N ARG A 96 -18.43 18.79 -1.83
CA ARG A 96 -19.18 19.85 -2.53
C ARG A 96 -19.06 21.22 -1.86
N ARG A 97 -19.23 21.27 -0.53
CA ARG A 97 -19.12 22.53 0.24
C ARG A 97 -17.70 23.07 0.21
N LEU A 98 -16.70 22.18 0.28
CA LEU A 98 -15.30 22.57 0.19
C LEU A 98 -14.97 23.08 -1.22
N ALA A 99 -15.44 22.38 -2.25
CA ALA A 99 -15.29 22.76 -3.65
C ALA A 99 -15.86 24.16 -3.90
N GLU A 100 -17.10 24.42 -3.45
CA GLU A 100 -17.76 25.71 -3.58
C GLU A 100 -16.99 26.84 -2.89
N ARG A 101 -16.55 26.63 -1.64
CA ARG A 101 -15.70 27.60 -0.91
C ARG A 101 -14.38 27.90 -1.63
N CYS A 102 -13.78 26.88 -2.24
CA CYS A 102 -12.54 27.04 -2.98
C CYS A 102 -12.76 27.75 -4.32
N ARG A 103 -13.87 27.51 -5.02
CA ARG A 103 -14.24 28.21 -6.27
C ARG A 103 -14.37 29.72 -6.07
N LEU A 104 -15.00 30.14 -4.97
CA LEU A 104 -15.15 31.55 -4.62
C LEU A 104 -13.83 32.30 -4.44
N ARG A 105 -12.71 31.59 -4.24
CA ARG A 105 -11.38 32.23 -4.19
C ARG A 105 -10.89 32.65 -5.56
N PHE A 106 -11.29 31.95 -6.62
CA PHE A 106 -10.83 32.22 -7.99
C PHE A 106 -11.70 33.25 -8.70
N THR A 107 -12.97 33.39 -8.32
CA THR A 107 -13.84 34.47 -8.80
C THR A 107 -13.39 35.85 -8.31
N ALA A 108 -12.62 35.89 -7.20
CA ALA A 108 -12.20 37.12 -6.54
C ALA A 108 -10.70 37.46 -6.71
N ALA A 109 -9.93 36.65 -7.46
CA ALA A 109 -8.46 36.73 -7.46
C ALA A 109 -7.86 37.33 -8.73
N ASP A 110 -6.90 38.25 -8.54
CA ASP A 110 -5.96 38.78 -9.52
C ASP A 110 -4.83 37.76 -9.80
N ASP A 111 -5.20 36.57 -10.30
CA ASP A 111 -4.23 35.57 -10.73
C ASP A 111 -3.74 35.92 -12.14
N GLN A 112 -2.43 36.06 -12.34
CA GLN A 112 -1.83 36.35 -13.65
C GLN A 112 -2.16 35.30 -14.72
N ARG A 113 -2.67 34.12 -14.31
CA ARG A 113 -3.06 33.01 -15.17
C ARG A 113 -4.54 33.00 -15.54
N TRP A 114 -5.28 34.08 -15.27
CA TRP A 114 -6.71 34.17 -15.55
C TRP A 114 -7.07 33.82 -17.00
N TYR A 115 -6.18 34.09 -17.97
CA TYR A 115 -6.39 33.77 -19.39
C TYR A 115 -6.38 32.27 -19.71
N LEU A 116 -5.88 31.43 -18.79
CA LEU A 116 -5.87 29.97 -18.91
C LEU A 116 -7.12 29.32 -18.31
N TYR A 117 -7.92 30.06 -17.57
CA TYR A 117 -9.10 29.57 -16.86
C TYR A 117 -10.34 29.58 -17.76
N PRO A 118 -11.41 28.85 -17.39
CA PRO A 118 -12.68 28.90 -18.12
C PRO A 118 -13.24 30.33 -18.14
N ALA A 119 -13.79 30.76 -19.28
CA ALA A 119 -14.39 32.09 -19.41
C ALA A 119 -15.71 32.21 -18.63
N ASP A 120 -16.47 31.11 -18.53
CA ASP A 120 -17.68 31.02 -17.73
C ASP A 120 -17.35 30.73 -16.26
N GLU A 121 -17.70 31.66 -15.37
CA GLU A 121 -17.49 31.55 -13.92
C GLU A 121 -18.19 30.32 -13.32
N ALA A 122 -19.31 29.89 -13.89
CA ALA A 122 -20.03 28.70 -13.43
C ALA A 122 -19.22 27.41 -13.63
N ARG A 123 -18.23 27.44 -14.53
CA ARG A 123 -17.36 26.32 -14.87
C ARG A 123 -16.02 26.33 -14.14
N LEU A 124 -15.78 27.32 -13.27
CA LEU A 124 -14.58 27.35 -12.43
C LEU A 124 -14.52 26.11 -11.51
N MET A 125 -13.33 25.54 -11.46
CA MET A 125 -12.98 24.39 -10.63
C MET A 125 -12.39 24.85 -9.27
N PRO A 126 -12.43 23.99 -8.24
CA PRO A 126 -11.90 24.31 -6.89
C PRO A 126 -10.39 24.47 -6.81
N THR A 127 -9.65 24.06 -7.84
CA THR A 127 -8.20 24.03 -7.85
C THR A 127 -7.66 24.78 -9.06
N MET A 128 -6.48 25.40 -8.92
CA MET A 128 -5.80 26.04 -10.04
C MET A 128 -5.49 25.05 -11.17
N LEU A 129 -5.07 23.83 -10.82
CA LEU A 129 -4.84 22.77 -11.81
C LEU A 129 -6.11 22.46 -12.60
N GLY A 130 -7.23 22.27 -11.91
CA GLY A 130 -8.53 22.04 -12.54
C GLY A 130 -8.98 23.21 -13.41
N ASN A 131 -8.72 24.45 -13.01
CA ASN A 131 -9.03 25.63 -13.82
C ASN A 131 -8.22 25.66 -15.13
N ILE A 132 -6.92 25.39 -15.08
CA ILE A 132 -6.07 25.37 -16.29
C ILE A 132 -6.52 24.26 -17.25
N LEU A 133 -6.74 23.05 -16.74
CA LEU A 133 -7.16 21.90 -17.55
C LEU A 133 -8.56 22.12 -18.13
N ARG A 134 -9.52 22.59 -17.32
CA ARG A 134 -10.87 22.90 -17.79
C ARG A 134 -10.87 24.01 -18.83
N GLY A 135 -10.11 25.08 -18.61
CA GLY A 135 -10.01 26.18 -19.58
C GLY A 135 -9.38 25.73 -20.90
N ALA A 136 -8.54 24.70 -20.90
CA ALA A 136 -8.00 24.12 -22.14
C ALA A 136 -9.07 23.29 -22.88
N GLU A 137 -9.86 22.51 -22.14
CA GLU A 137 -10.99 21.74 -22.70
C GLU A 137 -12.06 22.66 -23.32
N ASP A 138 -12.42 23.73 -22.61
CA ASP A 138 -13.50 24.64 -22.99
C ASP A 138 -13.17 25.53 -24.19
N HIS A 139 -11.89 25.78 -24.45
CA HIS A 139 -11.42 26.56 -25.61
C HIS A 139 -12.00 26.05 -26.94
N SER A 140 -12.00 24.74 -27.16
CA SER A 140 -12.52 24.12 -28.38
C SER A 140 -14.04 24.31 -28.54
N ARG A 141 -14.77 24.24 -27.43
CA ARG A 141 -16.22 24.41 -27.38
C ARG A 141 -16.63 25.86 -27.60
N GLU A 142 -15.93 26.80 -26.97
CA GLU A 142 -16.24 28.23 -27.05
C GLU A 142 -15.92 28.81 -28.43
N ARG A 143 -14.81 28.40 -29.05
CA ARG A 143 -14.34 28.98 -30.34
C ARG A 143 -14.88 28.27 -31.58
N TYR A 144 -15.09 26.96 -31.51
CA TYR A 144 -15.42 26.15 -32.70
C TYR A 144 -16.70 25.32 -32.54
N ALA A 145 -17.38 25.41 -31.39
CA ALA A 145 -18.50 24.54 -31.03
C ALA A 145 -18.15 23.04 -31.05
N ILE A 146 -16.87 22.70 -30.86
CA ILE A 146 -16.37 21.33 -30.77
C ILE A 146 -16.33 20.93 -29.29
N ASP A 147 -17.00 19.86 -28.91
CA ASP A 147 -16.78 19.29 -27.57
C ASP A 147 -15.43 18.55 -27.56
N GLY A 148 -14.43 19.17 -26.92
CA GLY A 148 -13.07 18.64 -26.87
C GLY A 148 -13.00 17.23 -26.29
N VAL A 149 -13.86 16.88 -25.32
CA VAL A 149 -13.82 15.56 -24.67
C VAL A 149 -14.35 14.47 -25.61
N THR A 150 -15.38 14.75 -26.40
CA THR A 150 -15.95 13.79 -27.35
C THR A 150 -15.12 13.69 -28.64
N ALA A 151 -14.54 14.81 -29.09
CA ALA A 151 -13.72 14.88 -30.29
C ALA A 151 -12.30 14.33 -30.09
N TRP A 152 -11.71 14.47 -28.90
CA TRP A 152 -10.30 14.10 -28.64
C TRP A 152 -9.91 12.67 -29.02
N PRO A 153 -10.68 11.61 -28.69
CA PRO A 153 -10.34 10.23 -29.07
C PRO A 153 -10.25 10.00 -30.59
N ARG A 154 -10.89 10.87 -31.39
CA ARG A 154 -10.91 10.81 -32.85
C ARG A 154 -9.87 11.73 -33.47
N LEU A 155 -9.64 12.90 -32.86
CA LEU A 155 -8.61 13.84 -33.28
C LEU A 155 -7.21 13.26 -33.00
N TYR A 156 -6.97 12.70 -31.82
CA TYR A 156 -5.64 12.27 -31.40
C TYR A 156 -4.95 11.29 -32.37
N PRO A 157 -5.63 10.26 -32.92
CA PRO A 157 -5.05 9.39 -33.95
C PRO A 157 -4.70 10.10 -35.26
N ALA A 158 -5.42 11.18 -35.61
CA ALA A 158 -5.23 11.96 -36.84
C ALA A 158 -4.13 13.02 -36.71
N LEU A 159 -3.59 13.25 -35.50
CA LEU A 159 -2.51 14.22 -35.28
C LEU A 159 -1.18 13.72 -35.86
N PRO A 160 -0.32 14.63 -36.38
CA PRO A 160 1.03 14.28 -36.81
C PRO A 160 1.86 13.61 -35.71
N ASP A 161 2.74 12.66 -36.09
CA ASP A 161 3.59 11.93 -35.13
C ASP A 161 4.43 12.83 -34.24
N THR A 162 5.02 13.89 -34.82
CA THR A 162 5.81 14.88 -34.09
C THR A 162 4.99 15.58 -33.03
N PHE A 163 3.75 15.96 -33.35
CA PHE A 163 2.83 16.59 -32.39
C PHE A 163 2.43 15.62 -31.28
N ARG A 164 2.11 14.36 -31.63
CA ARG A 164 1.77 13.32 -30.65
C ARG A 164 2.89 13.07 -29.65
N GLN A 165 4.15 13.10 -30.10
CA GLN A 165 5.32 12.94 -29.23
C GLN A 165 5.48 14.11 -28.26
N VAL A 166 5.35 15.35 -28.74
CA VAL A 166 5.43 16.56 -27.90
C VAL A 166 4.30 16.58 -26.87
N PHE A 167 3.07 16.27 -27.29
CA PHE A 167 1.92 16.15 -26.39
C PHE A 167 2.11 15.03 -25.35
N ALA A 168 2.61 13.87 -25.78
CA ALA A 168 2.86 12.75 -24.87
C ALA A 168 3.91 13.11 -23.80
N SER A 169 4.93 13.92 -24.15
CA SER A 169 5.91 14.43 -23.18
C SER A 169 5.26 15.35 -22.15
N ALA A 170 4.50 16.36 -22.59
CA ALA A 170 3.82 17.29 -21.68
C ALA A 170 2.83 16.57 -20.75
N SER A 171 2.09 15.59 -21.28
CA SER A 171 1.22 14.72 -20.48
C SER A 171 2.00 13.87 -19.47
N ALA A 172 3.18 13.37 -19.84
CA ALA A 172 4.03 12.60 -18.94
C ALA A 172 4.59 13.45 -17.78
N ASP A 173 4.96 14.71 -18.04
CA ASP A 173 5.43 15.64 -17.00
C ASP A 173 4.32 15.95 -15.99
N LEU A 174 3.09 16.19 -16.47
CA LEU A 174 1.92 16.38 -15.62
C LEU A 174 1.65 15.14 -14.76
N ASP A 175 1.62 13.96 -15.38
CA ASP A 175 1.38 12.68 -14.71
C ASP A 175 2.43 12.38 -13.63
N LEU A 176 3.71 12.65 -13.92
CA LEU A 176 4.81 12.46 -12.99
C LEU A 176 4.63 13.35 -11.75
N MET A 177 4.37 14.64 -11.93
CA MET A 177 4.23 15.59 -10.82
C MET A 177 3.02 15.28 -9.94
N ILE A 178 1.91 14.87 -10.55
CA ILE A 178 0.73 14.39 -9.85
C ILE A 178 1.05 13.11 -9.04
N THR A 179 1.78 12.16 -9.64
CA THR A 179 2.21 10.92 -8.97
C THR A 179 3.13 11.21 -7.78
N VAL A 180 4.13 12.07 -7.95
CA VAL A 180 5.03 12.51 -6.88
C VAL A 180 4.24 13.17 -5.75
N SER A 181 3.27 14.01 -6.09
CA SER A 181 2.43 14.67 -5.10
C SER A 181 1.62 13.65 -4.27
N GLY A 182 0.98 12.69 -4.95
CA GLY A 182 0.18 11.64 -4.30
C GLY A 182 1.03 10.71 -3.43
N LEU A 183 2.21 10.32 -3.90
CA LEU A 183 3.15 9.50 -3.13
C LEU A 183 3.73 10.27 -1.93
N GLY A 184 3.93 11.59 -2.05
CA GLY A 184 4.31 12.45 -0.93
C GLY A 184 3.26 12.46 0.19
N LEU A 185 1.97 12.58 -0.17
CA LEU A 185 0.86 12.47 0.79
C LEU A 185 0.82 11.09 1.44
N ALA A 186 0.95 10.02 0.64
CA ALA A 186 0.99 8.66 1.15
C ALA A 186 2.18 8.44 2.10
N PHE A 187 3.34 9.00 1.79
CA PHE A 187 4.54 8.91 2.64
C PHE A 187 4.37 9.69 3.94
N SER A 188 3.75 10.87 3.89
CA SER A 188 3.45 11.65 5.10
C SER A 188 2.66 10.81 6.11
N LEU A 189 1.64 10.09 5.63
CA LEU A 189 0.80 9.23 6.47
C LEU A 189 1.53 7.95 6.91
N LEU A 190 2.07 7.19 5.96
CA LEU A 190 2.66 5.86 6.22
C LEU A 190 4.03 5.96 6.89
N GLY A 191 4.90 6.84 6.40
CA GLY A 191 6.19 7.13 6.99
C GLY A 191 6.05 7.81 8.36
N GLY A 192 5.07 8.71 8.51
CA GLY A 192 4.73 9.30 9.80
C GLY A 192 4.29 8.26 10.83
N ALA A 193 3.37 7.36 10.46
CA ALA A 193 2.92 6.27 11.32
C ALA A 193 4.06 5.29 11.68
N LEU A 194 4.87 4.91 10.70
CA LEU A 194 6.02 4.03 10.91
C LEU A 194 7.08 4.69 11.81
N GLY A 195 7.35 5.98 11.58
CA GLY A 195 8.24 6.79 12.41
C GLY A 195 7.73 6.95 13.84
N ALA A 196 6.42 7.07 14.05
CA ALA A 196 5.84 7.14 15.39
C ALA A 196 5.95 5.81 16.15
N PHE A 197 5.94 4.68 15.44
CA PHE A 197 6.02 3.35 16.04
C PHE A 197 7.46 2.90 16.32
N LEU A 198 8.40 3.19 15.40
CA LEU A 198 9.77 2.66 15.45
C LEU A 198 10.83 3.68 15.89
N LEU A 199 10.55 4.98 15.81
CA LEU A 199 11.52 6.04 16.06
C LEU A 199 11.02 6.99 17.16
N PRO A 200 11.90 7.87 17.71
CA PRO A 200 11.47 8.94 18.59
C PRO A 200 10.39 9.82 17.95
N TRP A 201 9.47 10.37 18.76
CA TRP A 201 8.28 11.11 18.30
C TRP A 201 8.58 12.22 17.26
N TYR A 202 9.73 12.90 17.36
CA TYR A 202 10.12 13.95 16.42
C TYR A 202 10.39 13.41 15.00
N SER A 203 10.76 12.13 14.86
CA SER A 203 10.99 11.48 13.57
C SER A 203 9.69 11.26 12.81
N ALA A 204 8.59 11.00 13.53
CA ALA A 204 7.26 10.95 12.94
C ALA A 204 6.88 12.30 12.33
N LEU A 205 7.10 13.39 13.07
CA LEU A 205 6.86 14.75 12.57
C LEU A 205 7.73 15.08 11.37
N LEU A 206 9.01 14.68 11.39
CA LEU A 206 9.91 14.88 10.27
C LEU A 206 9.44 14.13 9.01
N CYS A 207 9.00 12.87 9.14
CA CYS A 207 8.44 12.10 8.04
C CYS A 207 7.16 12.74 7.48
N CYS A 208 6.27 13.18 8.37
CA CYS A 208 5.05 13.90 7.99
C CYS A 208 5.39 15.17 7.20
N TRP A 209 6.35 15.96 7.69
CA TRP A 209 6.81 17.20 7.06
C TRP A 209 7.45 16.97 5.69
N ILE A 210 8.37 16.02 5.57
CA ILE A 210 9.01 15.67 4.29
C ILE A 210 7.97 15.20 3.28
N GLY A 211 7.02 14.36 3.71
CA GLY A 211 5.91 13.90 2.86
C GLY A 211 5.02 15.04 2.39
N LEU A 212 4.60 15.93 3.30
CA LEU A 212 3.77 17.10 2.96
C LEU A 212 4.51 18.09 2.07
N PHE A 213 5.80 18.32 2.31
CA PHE A 213 6.64 19.15 1.46
C PHE A 213 6.74 18.57 0.05
N THR A 214 7.00 17.26 -0.07
CA THR A 214 7.04 16.56 -1.36
C THR A 214 5.69 16.61 -2.07
N ALA A 215 4.59 16.45 -1.32
CA ALA A 215 3.23 16.57 -1.84
C ALA A 215 2.96 17.96 -2.41
N TRP A 216 3.28 19.00 -1.64
CA TRP A 216 3.14 20.40 -2.04
C TRP A 216 4.01 20.74 -3.25
N TRP A 217 5.27 20.29 -3.26
CA TRP A 217 6.19 20.48 -4.37
C TRP A 217 5.67 19.83 -5.65
N GLY A 218 5.22 18.57 -5.56
CA GLY A 218 4.61 17.85 -6.67
C GLY A 218 3.37 18.55 -7.21
N TYR A 219 2.49 19.08 -6.35
CA TYR A 219 1.31 19.84 -6.80
C TYR A 219 1.70 21.13 -7.53
N ARG A 220 2.68 21.88 -7.01
CA ARG A 220 3.22 23.08 -7.67
C ARG A 220 3.85 22.74 -9.02
N GLY A 221 4.53 21.60 -9.12
CA GLY A 221 5.05 21.06 -10.37
C GLY A 221 3.93 20.70 -11.36
N ALA A 222 2.88 20.04 -10.90
CA ALA A 222 1.74 19.63 -11.73
C ALA A 222 1.04 20.84 -12.34
N VAL A 223 0.83 21.90 -11.55
CA VAL A 223 0.27 23.17 -12.06
C VAL A 223 1.15 23.77 -13.16
N ARG A 224 2.49 23.76 -13.00
CA ARG A 224 3.41 24.28 -14.03
C ARG A 224 3.41 23.40 -15.28
N ALA A 225 3.27 22.09 -15.13
CA ALA A 225 3.18 21.14 -16.24
C ALA A 225 1.83 21.20 -16.98
N ALA A 226 0.76 21.65 -16.31
CA ALA A 226 -0.56 21.77 -16.91
C ALA A 226 -0.66 22.88 -17.98
N GLU A 227 0.17 23.93 -17.87
CA GLU A 227 0.20 25.04 -18.83
C GLU A 227 0.64 24.60 -20.24
N PRO A 228 1.82 23.99 -20.46
CA PRO A 228 2.19 23.50 -21.79
C PRO A 228 1.29 22.36 -22.27
N TYR A 229 0.76 21.53 -21.37
CA TYR A 229 -0.26 20.53 -21.72
C TYR A 229 -1.51 21.19 -22.30
N GLY A 230 -2.04 22.21 -21.62
CA GLY A 230 -3.23 22.94 -22.04
C GLY A 230 -3.03 23.69 -23.36
N GLU A 231 -1.90 24.36 -23.53
CA GLU A 231 -1.56 25.05 -24.78
C GLU A 231 -1.47 24.10 -25.97
N LEU A 232 -0.86 22.92 -25.80
CA LEU A 232 -0.83 21.90 -26.85
C LEU A 232 -2.23 21.35 -27.13
N PHE A 233 -3.07 21.17 -26.10
CA PHE A 233 -4.46 20.76 -26.31
C PHE A 233 -5.24 21.79 -27.13
N ARG A 234 -5.11 23.09 -26.82
CA ARG A 234 -5.70 24.19 -27.60
C ARG A 234 -5.19 24.20 -29.04
N ALA A 235 -3.87 24.15 -29.22
CA ALA A 235 -3.22 24.13 -30.52
C ALA A 235 -3.66 22.94 -31.40
N ALA A 236 -3.94 21.79 -30.78
CA ALA A 236 -4.45 20.62 -31.50
C ALA A 236 -5.77 20.94 -32.23
N PHE A 237 -6.69 21.64 -31.59
CA PHE A 237 -7.95 22.07 -32.22
C PHE A 237 -7.76 23.29 -33.13
N ASP A 238 -6.93 24.25 -32.75
CA ASP A 238 -6.68 25.46 -33.55
C ASP A 238 -6.04 25.15 -34.91
N VAL A 239 -5.19 24.13 -34.99
CA VAL A 239 -4.45 23.77 -36.21
C VAL A 239 -5.04 22.55 -36.89
N HIS A 240 -5.39 21.50 -36.14
CA HIS A 240 -5.67 20.17 -36.72
C HIS A 240 -7.15 19.79 -36.80
N ARG A 241 -8.10 20.64 -36.39
CA ARG A 241 -9.54 20.32 -36.49
C ARG A 241 -9.99 19.91 -37.89
N TRP A 242 -9.39 20.50 -38.94
CA TRP A 242 -9.71 20.14 -40.33
C TRP A 242 -9.18 18.78 -40.75
N THR A 243 -8.02 18.38 -40.21
CA THR A 243 -7.43 17.05 -40.44
C THR A 243 -8.43 15.95 -40.06
N LEU A 244 -9.20 16.16 -38.99
CA LEU A 244 -10.23 15.22 -38.57
C LEU A 244 -11.36 15.11 -39.60
N LEU A 245 -11.88 16.23 -40.12
CA LEU A 245 -12.91 16.20 -41.18
C LEU A 245 -12.39 15.52 -42.45
N ASP A 246 -11.17 15.86 -42.88
CA ASP A 246 -10.54 15.27 -44.07
C ASP A 246 -10.40 13.75 -43.93
N THR A 247 -9.95 13.29 -42.75
CA THR A 247 -9.76 11.86 -42.46
C THR A 247 -11.09 11.10 -42.44
N MET A 248 -12.17 11.76 -42.01
CA MET A 248 -13.53 11.20 -42.07
C MET A 248 -14.15 11.29 -43.47
N GLY A 249 -13.48 11.91 -44.45
CA GLY A 249 -14.00 12.12 -45.80
C GLY A 249 -15.13 13.15 -45.87
N LEU A 250 -15.24 14.04 -44.88
CA LEU A 250 -16.25 15.10 -44.83
C LEU A 250 -15.73 16.36 -45.49
N ARG A 251 -16.62 17.08 -46.16
CA ARG A 251 -16.32 18.38 -46.76
C ARG A 251 -16.05 19.41 -45.66
N ARG A 252 -15.06 20.27 -45.90
CA ARG A 252 -14.79 21.42 -45.03
C ARG A 252 -15.88 22.49 -45.20
N PRO A 253 -16.31 23.12 -44.10
CA PRO A 253 -17.24 24.23 -44.14
C PRO A 253 -16.51 25.49 -44.62
N THR A 254 -17.21 26.36 -45.33
CA THR A 254 -16.66 27.62 -45.86
C THR A 254 -17.00 28.83 -45.00
N GLU A 255 -17.92 28.67 -44.04
CA GLU A 255 -18.43 29.73 -43.17
C GLU A 255 -18.32 29.33 -41.70
N TYR A 256 -18.10 30.31 -40.82
CA TYR A 256 -17.98 30.09 -39.38
C TYR A 256 -19.24 29.46 -38.75
N ARG A 257 -20.44 29.88 -39.17
CA ARG A 257 -21.69 29.28 -38.67
C ARG A 257 -21.88 27.86 -39.18
N ALA A 258 -21.51 27.59 -40.43
CA ALA A 258 -21.56 26.25 -41.00
C ALA A 258 -20.57 25.30 -40.31
N GLU A 259 -19.40 25.80 -39.93
CA GLU A 259 -18.43 25.06 -39.11
C GLU A 259 -19.02 24.67 -37.76
N ALA A 260 -19.56 25.63 -37.02
CA ALA A 260 -20.13 25.37 -35.71
C ALA A 260 -21.28 24.36 -35.77
N GLU A 261 -22.13 24.45 -36.80
CA GLU A 261 -23.26 23.52 -36.98
C GLU A 261 -22.79 22.11 -37.36
N GLN A 262 -21.83 21.99 -38.29
CA GLN A 262 -21.25 20.70 -38.65
C GLN A 262 -20.64 19.99 -37.44
N TRP A 263 -19.91 20.71 -36.58
CA TRP A 263 -19.34 20.14 -35.36
C TRP A 263 -20.39 19.74 -34.33
N ARG A 264 -21.47 20.53 -34.18
CA ARG A 264 -22.61 20.15 -33.31
C ARG A 264 -23.30 18.88 -33.79
N GLN A 265 -23.52 18.74 -35.10
CA GLN A 265 -24.12 17.53 -35.65
C GLN A 265 -23.19 16.31 -35.54
N LEU A 266 -21.87 16.51 -35.65
CA LEU A 266 -20.89 15.46 -35.38
C LEU A 266 -20.90 15.03 -33.91
N ASP A 267 -20.97 15.98 -32.97
CA ASP A 267 -21.06 15.66 -31.54
C ASP A 267 -22.33 14.85 -31.22
N LYS A 268 -23.48 15.25 -31.79
CA LYS A 268 -24.74 14.48 -31.69
C LYS A 268 -24.62 13.09 -32.30
N LEU A 269 -24.02 12.97 -33.49
CA LEU A 269 -23.76 11.69 -34.12
C LEU A 269 -22.91 10.78 -33.21
N TRP A 270 -21.91 11.31 -32.52
CA TRP A 270 -21.05 10.54 -31.63
C TRP A 270 -21.65 10.19 -30.28
N THR A 271 -22.51 11.06 -29.73
CA THR A 271 -23.09 10.91 -28.39
C THR A 271 -24.47 10.24 -28.41
N ALA A 272 -25.33 10.62 -29.36
CA ALA A 272 -26.70 10.13 -29.50
C ALA A 272 -26.86 9.09 -30.64
N GLY A 273 -25.85 8.94 -31.51
CA GLY A 273 -25.87 7.96 -32.61
C GLY A 273 -26.58 8.44 -33.88
N ALA A 274 -27.17 9.63 -33.89
CA ALA A 274 -27.83 10.22 -35.04
C ALA A 274 -27.70 11.76 -35.04
N PRO A 275 -27.57 12.40 -36.21
CA PRO A 275 -27.70 13.85 -36.34
C PRO A 275 -29.18 14.26 -36.28
N ASP A 276 -29.46 15.56 -36.14
CA ASP A 276 -30.82 16.07 -36.32
C ASP A 276 -31.22 15.91 -37.80
N SER A 277 -32.43 15.39 -38.05
CA SER A 277 -32.96 15.17 -39.40
C SER A 277 -32.86 16.42 -40.28
N ASP A 278 -33.17 17.57 -39.69
CA ASP A 278 -33.30 18.84 -40.40
C ASP A 278 -31.92 19.43 -40.74
N HIS A 279 -30.87 19.01 -40.03
CA HIS A 279 -29.51 19.51 -40.16
C HIS A 279 -28.53 18.45 -40.65
N ALA A 280 -29.00 17.26 -41.06
CA ALA A 280 -28.15 16.16 -41.52
C ALA A 280 -27.25 16.56 -42.71
N ALA A 281 -27.71 17.49 -43.56
CA ALA A 281 -26.93 18.03 -44.66
C ALA A 281 -25.66 18.77 -44.21
N SER A 282 -25.65 19.33 -42.99
CA SER A 282 -24.49 20.06 -42.44
C SER A 282 -23.31 19.16 -42.10
N LEU A 283 -23.50 17.83 -42.01
CA LEU A 283 -22.39 16.87 -41.83
C LEU A 283 -21.38 16.94 -42.98
N GLY A 284 -21.81 17.38 -44.17
CA GLY A 284 -20.91 17.62 -45.29
C GLY A 284 -20.43 16.34 -45.98
N PHE A 285 -21.24 15.27 -45.98
CA PHE A 285 -20.95 14.09 -46.79
C PHE A 285 -20.81 14.50 -48.28
N PRO A 286 -19.83 13.95 -49.01
CA PRO A 286 -19.71 14.21 -50.43
C PRO A 286 -20.99 13.73 -51.11
N THR A 287 -21.70 14.64 -51.78
CA THR A 287 -22.82 14.25 -52.63
C THR A 287 -22.26 13.33 -53.70
N PRO A 288 -22.82 12.13 -53.91
CA PRO A 288 -22.40 11.31 -55.03
C PRO A 288 -22.56 12.18 -56.28
N THR A 289 -21.47 12.43 -56.97
CA THR A 289 -21.52 13.10 -58.26
C THR A 289 -22.43 12.23 -59.12
N THR A 290 -23.62 12.71 -59.45
CA THR A 290 -24.42 12.18 -60.55
C THR A 290 -23.64 12.50 -61.83
N GLY A 291 -22.52 11.81 -62.02
CA GLY A 291 -21.78 11.78 -63.26
C GLY A 291 -22.47 10.77 -64.15
N GLU A 292 -23.13 11.30 -65.18
CA GLU A 292 -23.49 10.58 -66.41
C GLU A 292 -24.55 9.48 -66.25
N PRO A 293 -25.66 9.50 -67.04
CA PRO A 293 -26.55 8.35 -67.07
C PRO A 293 -25.74 7.15 -67.57
N ALA A 294 -25.44 6.21 -66.67
CA ALA A 294 -25.04 4.87 -67.05
C ALA A 294 -26.05 4.37 -68.10
N PRO A 295 -25.61 3.87 -69.27
CA PRO A 295 -26.52 3.41 -70.30
C PRO A 295 -27.47 2.39 -69.67
N ALA A 296 -28.77 2.64 -69.84
CA ALA A 296 -29.85 1.87 -69.25
C ALA A 296 -29.51 0.38 -69.28
N GLN A 297 -29.28 -0.20 -68.10
CA GLN A 297 -29.14 -1.64 -67.98
C GLN A 297 -30.44 -2.25 -68.49
N ALA A 298 -30.32 -2.96 -69.61
CA ALA A 298 -31.39 -3.69 -70.23
C ALA A 298 -32.04 -4.61 -69.18
N LYS A 299 -33.35 -4.45 -69.05
CA LYS A 299 -34.25 -5.31 -68.28
C LYS A 299 -33.90 -6.79 -68.56
N PRO A 300 -33.60 -7.62 -67.55
CA PRO A 300 -33.39 -9.05 -67.77
C PRO A 300 -34.69 -9.68 -68.31
N PRO A 301 -34.62 -10.61 -69.28
CA PRO A 301 -35.81 -11.27 -69.80
C PRO A 301 -36.47 -12.11 -68.71
N ALA A 302 -37.80 -12.08 -68.69
CA ALA A 302 -38.64 -12.82 -67.77
C ALA A 302 -38.32 -14.32 -67.82
N SER A 303 -37.78 -14.87 -66.73
CA SER A 303 -37.74 -16.32 -66.52
C SER A 303 -39.11 -16.77 -66.02
N GLY A 304 -39.77 -17.58 -66.86
CA GLY A 304 -41.09 -18.12 -66.60
C GLY A 304 -41.15 -18.98 -65.34
N ARG A 305 -42.19 -18.77 -64.54
CA ARG A 305 -42.67 -19.79 -63.60
C ARG A 305 -43.42 -20.86 -64.40
N PRO A 306 -43.13 -22.15 -64.24
CA PRO A 306 -44.03 -23.18 -64.71
C PRO A 306 -45.29 -23.19 -63.85
N ALA A 307 -46.42 -23.21 -64.54
CA ALA A 307 -47.75 -23.42 -63.98
C ALA A 307 -47.85 -24.80 -63.32
N LEU A 308 -48.46 -24.85 -62.14
CA LEU A 308 -49.10 -26.05 -61.64
C LEU A 308 -50.53 -25.71 -61.21
N VAL A 309 -51.42 -26.55 -61.73
CA VAL A 309 -52.85 -26.38 -61.95
C VAL A 309 -53.64 -26.68 -60.67
N ALA A 310 -54.66 -25.83 -60.47
CA ALA A 310 -56.00 -26.01 -59.88
C ALA A 310 -56.30 -27.17 -58.92
N GLY A 311 -56.96 -26.78 -57.81
CA GLY A 311 -57.81 -27.64 -56.99
C GLY A 311 -58.54 -26.80 -55.92
N GLU A 312 -59.69 -26.24 -56.25
CA GLU A 312 -60.77 -25.87 -55.32
C GLU A 312 -61.90 -26.90 -55.48
N PRO A 313 -62.91 -26.98 -54.58
CA PRO A 313 -63.10 -26.30 -53.29
C PRO A 313 -63.50 -27.28 -52.16
N ASP A 314 -63.46 -26.87 -50.88
CA ASP A 314 -64.68 -26.97 -50.04
C ASP A 314 -64.62 -26.12 -48.76
N SER A 315 -65.84 -25.76 -48.37
CA SER A 315 -66.38 -24.87 -47.35
C SER A 315 -66.10 -25.24 -45.87
N GLY A 316 -66.15 -24.23 -44.99
CA GLY A 316 -66.39 -24.45 -43.56
C GLY A 316 -65.79 -23.48 -42.54
N THR A 317 -66.50 -22.36 -42.31
CA THR A 317 -66.79 -21.73 -40.98
C THR A 317 -65.69 -21.23 -40.01
N GLY A 318 -65.85 -19.94 -39.63
CA GLY A 318 -65.49 -19.33 -38.33
C GLY A 318 -64.06 -18.77 -38.27
N GLU A 319 -63.76 -17.53 -37.84
CA GLU A 319 -64.49 -16.56 -37.03
C GLU A 319 -63.71 -15.21 -37.10
N THR A 320 -64.42 -14.10 -37.38
CA THR A 320 -64.18 -12.66 -37.03
C THR A 320 -62.72 -12.13 -36.85
N VAL A 321 -62.10 -11.23 -37.65
CA VAL A 321 -62.42 -9.83 -38.12
C VAL A 321 -62.47 -8.80 -36.95
N PRO A 322 -61.93 -7.54 -37.02
CA PRO A 322 -60.61 -7.06 -37.47
C PRO A 322 -60.09 -5.78 -36.70
N GLU A 323 -59.01 -5.15 -37.21
CA GLU A 323 -58.79 -3.69 -37.43
C GLU A 323 -58.75 -2.67 -36.27
N ALA A 324 -57.70 -1.84 -36.24
CA ALA A 324 -57.76 -0.42 -36.64
C ALA A 324 -56.73 0.48 -35.91
N VAL A 325 -55.93 1.17 -36.71
CA VAL A 325 -55.18 2.40 -36.38
C VAL A 325 -56.18 3.54 -36.13
N PRO A 326 -55.81 4.60 -35.38
CA PRO A 326 -56.21 5.92 -35.86
C PRO A 326 -55.11 6.99 -35.81
N ALA A 327 -55.35 7.98 -36.68
CA ALA A 327 -54.55 9.15 -36.96
C ALA A 327 -54.95 10.39 -36.13
N VAL A 328 -54.08 11.39 -36.26
CA VAL A 328 -54.02 12.77 -35.71
C VAL A 328 -55.27 13.64 -35.94
N THR A 329 -55.69 14.46 -34.96
CA THR A 329 -55.93 15.92 -35.13
C THR A 329 -56.10 16.72 -33.81
N SER A 330 -55.80 18.02 -33.93
CA SER A 330 -55.56 19.16 -33.02
C SER A 330 -56.70 19.70 -32.12
N ALA A 331 -56.35 20.40 -31.02
CA ALA A 331 -56.69 21.83 -30.75
C ALA A 331 -56.29 22.33 -29.33
N GLY A 332 -55.75 23.56 -29.23
CA GLY A 332 -56.01 24.52 -28.12
C GLY A 332 -54.91 24.78 -27.04
N GLU A 333 -54.23 25.93 -27.14
CA GLU A 333 -53.36 26.63 -26.15
C GLU A 333 -54.13 27.20 -24.91
N PRO A 334 -53.52 27.74 -23.81
CA PRO A 334 -52.20 28.42 -23.72
C PRO A 334 -51.30 28.19 -22.47
N VAL A 335 -50.00 28.48 -22.68
CA VAL A 335 -48.97 29.05 -21.78
C VAL A 335 -49.05 28.78 -20.26
N ALA A 336 -48.12 27.95 -19.77
CA ALA A 336 -47.55 28.09 -18.42
C ALA A 336 -46.06 27.70 -18.47
N ALA A 337 -45.21 28.61 -17.99
CA ALA A 337 -43.77 28.47 -17.92
C ALA A 337 -43.34 27.20 -17.16
N ALA A 338 -42.58 26.32 -17.82
CA ALA A 338 -41.93 25.19 -17.19
C ALA A 338 -40.50 25.06 -17.73
N GLY A 339 -39.56 24.97 -16.80
CA GLY A 339 -38.13 25.14 -17.02
C GLY A 339 -37.52 24.08 -17.93
N THR A 340 -36.41 24.49 -18.54
CA THR A 340 -35.36 23.64 -19.10
C THR A 340 -35.05 22.47 -18.17
N PRO A 341 -35.23 21.21 -18.60
CA PRO A 341 -34.59 20.11 -17.91
C PRO A 341 -33.09 20.17 -18.25
N ALA A 342 -32.28 20.51 -17.25
CA ALA A 342 -30.85 20.26 -17.29
C ALA A 342 -30.67 18.75 -17.51
N LEU A 343 -30.19 18.38 -18.69
CA LEU A 343 -29.79 17.01 -19.00
C LEU A 343 -28.52 16.69 -18.22
N ASP A 344 -28.74 16.21 -17.00
CA ASP A 344 -27.73 15.59 -16.14
C ASP A 344 -27.34 14.24 -16.77
N GLY A 345 -26.41 14.33 -17.72
CA GLY A 345 -25.99 13.23 -18.60
C GLY A 345 -24.53 12.85 -18.40
N SER A 346 -24.09 12.69 -17.16
CA SER A 346 -22.89 11.88 -16.89
C SER A 346 -23.29 10.74 -15.98
N GLN A 347 -23.36 9.53 -16.54
CA GLN A 347 -23.57 8.33 -15.76
C GLN A 347 -22.47 8.24 -14.70
N MET A 348 -22.84 8.58 -13.46
CA MET A 348 -22.04 8.46 -12.26
C MET A 348 -21.72 6.99 -12.03
N ARG A 349 -20.60 6.52 -12.56
CA ARG A 349 -19.88 5.41 -11.91
C ARG A 349 -19.36 5.95 -10.59
N SER A 350 -20.13 5.70 -9.54
CA SER A 350 -19.71 5.93 -8.15
C SER A 350 -18.30 5.36 -7.97
N LEU A 351 -17.34 6.25 -7.71
CA LEU A 351 -16.04 5.84 -7.19
C LEU A 351 -16.30 5.25 -5.81
N ARG A 352 -16.57 3.93 -5.76
CA ARG A 352 -16.50 3.18 -4.52
C ARG A 352 -15.04 3.26 -4.10
N LEU A 353 -14.73 4.13 -3.14
CA LEU A 353 -13.41 4.33 -2.52
C LEU A 353 -12.89 3.07 -1.77
N ALA A 354 -13.67 1.99 -1.77
CA ALA A 354 -13.40 0.74 -1.06
C ALA A 354 -12.16 -0.06 -1.54
N PRO A 355 -11.82 -0.22 -2.83
CA PRO A 355 -10.74 -1.11 -3.25
C PRO A 355 -9.35 -0.51 -3.00
N TRP A 356 -9.19 0.82 -3.02
CA TRP A 356 -7.90 1.45 -2.72
C TRP A 356 -7.57 1.41 -1.22
N LEU A 357 -8.57 1.56 -0.34
CA LEU A 357 -8.41 1.37 1.10
C LEU A 357 -8.10 -0.09 1.44
N VAL A 358 -8.72 -1.06 0.74
CA VAL A 358 -8.43 -2.49 0.92
C VAL A 358 -7.04 -2.84 0.38
N ALA A 359 -6.61 -2.30 -0.75
CA ALA A 359 -5.27 -2.53 -1.29
C ALA A 359 -4.17 -1.88 -0.42
N ALA A 360 -4.40 -0.66 0.06
CA ALA A 360 -3.50 0.03 1.00
C ALA A 360 -3.46 -0.67 2.36
N ALA A 361 -4.60 -1.16 2.87
CA ALA A 361 -4.67 -1.97 4.09
C ALA A 361 -4.06 -3.36 3.93
N ALA A 362 -4.18 -3.98 2.75
CA ALA A 362 -3.52 -5.24 2.43
C ALA A 362 -2.00 -5.07 2.29
N MET A 363 -1.53 -3.95 1.75
CA MET A 363 -0.10 -3.63 1.64
C MET A 363 0.51 -3.21 2.99
N LEU A 364 -0.22 -2.42 3.79
CA LEU A 364 0.10 -2.16 5.18
C LEU A 364 0.07 -3.46 6.00
N GLY A 365 -0.90 -4.33 5.74
CA GLY A 365 -1.01 -5.66 6.32
C GLY A 365 0.17 -6.56 5.93
N LEU A 366 0.62 -6.55 4.68
CA LEU A 366 1.78 -7.31 4.23
C LEU A 366 3.08 -6.77 4.83
N LEU A 367 3.24 -5.46 4.94
CA LEU A 367 4.37 -4.79 5.61
C LEU A 367 4.35 -4.99 7.12
N VAL A 368 3.17 -4.97 7.75
CA VAL A 368 3.00 -5.22 9.19
C VAL A 368 3.13 -6.70 9.51
N VAL A 369 2.72 -7.62 8.64
CA VAL A 369 2.92 -9.08 8.78
C VAL A 369 4.38 -9.43 8.54
N ALA A 370 5.03 -8.88 7.51
CA ALA A 370 6.48 -9.03 7.31
C ALA A 370 7.26 -8.41 8.48
N GLY A 371 6.86 -7.22 8.93
CA GLY A 371 7.40 -6.56 10.11
C GLY A 371 7.15 -7.32 11.41
N ASN A 372 5.97 -7.94 11.60
CA ASN A 372 5.67 -8.80 12.76
C ASN A 372 6.42 -10.12 12.69
N LEU A 373 6.62 -10.70 11.50
CA LEU A 373 7.43 -11.91 11.33
C LEU A 373 8.88 -11.60 11.71
N VAL A 374 9.41 -10.47 11.21
CA VAL A 374 10.75 -9.98 11.55
C VAL A 374 10.85 -9.68 13.05
N ILE A 375 9.92 -8.93 13.63
CA ILE A 375 9.89 -8.64 15.08
C ILE A 375 9.80 -9.94 15.87
N ARG A 376 8.90 -10.87 15.56
CA ARG A 376 8.77 -12.16 16.29
C ARG A 376 10.01 -13.04 16.18
N THR A 377 10.71 -13.02 15.04
CA THR A 377 11.98 -13.75 14.87
C THR A 377 13.15 -13.06 15.56
N VAL A 378 13.12 -11.73 15.72
CA VAL A 378 14.15 -10.93 16.39
C VAL A 378 13.93 -10.83 17.90
N THR A 379 12.68 -10.90 18.38
CA THR A 379 12.31 -10.80 19.80
C THR A 379 12.07 -12.14 20.48
N SER A 380 12.14 -13.26 19.74
CA SER A 380 12.32 -14.56 20.38
C SER A 380 13.82 -14.76 20.58
N PRO A 381 14.39 -14.56 21.79
CA PRO A 381 15.74 -14.99 22.05
C PRO A 381 15.79 -16.49 21.76
N ALA A 382 16.50 -16.89 20.72
CA ALA A 382 16.76 -18.30 20.46
C ALA A 382 17.59 -18.82 21.62
N HIS A 383 16.93 -19.40 22.62
CA HIS A 383 17.59 -19.95 23.79
C HIS A 383 18.44 -21.15 23.36
N PRO A 384 19.64 -21.30 23.92
CA PRO A 384 20.43 -22.50 23.70
C PRO A 384 19.65 -23.75 24.14
N ARG A 385 19.86 -24.88 23.48
CA ARG A 385 19.21 -26.16 23.80
C ARG A 385 20.19 -27.12 24.46
N ALA A 386 19.66 -28.01 25.30
CA ALA A 386 20.43 -29.08 25.92
C ALA A 386 20.65 -30.22 24.92
N VAL A 387 21.91 -30.61 24.68
CA VAL A 387 22.28 -31.71 23.78
C VAL A 387 21.91 -33.09 24.35
N ARG A 388 21.73 -33.17 25.67
CA ARG A 388 21.40 -34.39 26.41
C ARG A 388 20.62 -34.03 27.67
N ALA A 389 20.04 -35.02 28.34
CA ALA A 389 19.46 -34.81 29.66
C ALA A 389 20.51 -34.29 30.66
N LEU A 390 20.22 -33.13 31.28
CA LEU A 390 21.11 -32.46 32.24
C LEU A 390 20.59 -32.62 33.65
N ALA A 391 21.45 -33.17 34.51
CA ALA A 391 21.19 -33.25 35.96
C ALA A 391 21.32 -31.86 36.62
N PRO A 392 20.52 -31.58 37.66
CA PRO A 392 20.58 -30.31 38.39
C PRO A 392 21.96 -30.08 38.99
N TYR A 393 22.36 -28.81 39.05
CA TYR A 393 23.59 -28.31 39.66
C TYR A 393 24.90 -28.78 39.01
N ARG A 394 24.84 -29.44 37.84
CA ARG A 394 26.02 -29.74 37.03
C ARG A 394 26.43 -28.52 36.22
N VAL A 395 27.71 -28.15 36.28
CA VAL A 395 28.25 -27.05 35.46
C VAL A 395 28.21 -27.44 33.98
N LEU A 396 27.64 -26.56 33.15
CA LEU A 396 27.51 -26.77 31.72
C LEU A 396 28.82 -26.53 31.00
N THR A 397 29.20 -27.49 30.16
CA THR A 397 30.35 -27.40 29.26
C THR A 397 29.91 -27.10 27.84
N ALA A 398 30.85 -26.75 26.96
CA ALA A 398 30.56 -26.52 25.55
C ALA A 398 29.98 -27.75 24.82
N ALA A 399 30.13 -28.96 25.38
CA ALA A 399 29.57 -30.19 24.83
C ALA A 399 28.12 -30.47 25.26
N ASP A 400 27.58 -29.70 26.21
CA ASP A 400 26.25 -29.91 26.78
C ASP A 400 25.16 -29.03 26.15
N VAL A 401 25.57 -28.08 25.31
CA VAL A 401 24.73 -26.97 24.86
C VAL A 401 24.92 -26.73 23.36
N GLU A 402 23.82 -26.60 22.62
CA GLU A 402 23.82 -26.34 21.18
C GLU A 402 22.86 -25.18 20.83
N GLY A 403 23.17 -24.43 19.78
CA GLY A 403 22.33 -23.34 19.27
C GLY A 403 22.88 -21.92 19.50
N PRO A 404 22.08 -20.89 19.17
CA PRO A 404 22.49 -19.50 19.27
C PRO A 404 22.83 -19.13 20.73
N SER A 405 23.90 -18.37 20.94
CA SER A 405 24.37 -17.97 22.28
C SER A 405 24.71 -19.13 23.23
N ALA A 406 25.08 -20.31 22.73
CA ALA A 406 25.54 -21.44 23.55
C ALA A 406 26.71 -21.07 24.49
N ALA A 407 27.60 -20.19 24.03
CA ALA A 407 28.70 -19.65 24.84
C ALA A 407 28.23 -18.95 26.12
N ASP A 408 27.01 -18.40 26.13
CA ASP A 408 26.50 -17.69 27.30
C ASP A 408 26.06 -18.61 28.45
N ALA A 409 25.65 -19.83 28.10
CA ALA A 409 25.23 -20.87 29.03
C ALA A 409 26.41 -21.65 29.62
N VAL A 410 27.57 -21.66 28.97
CA VAL A 410 28.79 -22.30 29.48
C VAL A 410 29.20 -21.68 30.82
N GLY A 411 29.50 -22.53 31.80
CA GLY A 411 29.86 -22.11 33.17
C GLY A 411 28.66 -21.78 34.08
N ARG A 412 27.42 -21.89 33.58
CA ARG A 412 26.19 -21.90 34.40
C ARG A 412 25.79 -23.33 34.77
N TYR A 413 24.75 -23.49 35.58
CA TYR A 413 24.24 -24.79 36.01
C TYR A 413 22.70 -24.80 36.00
N PRO A 414 22.03 -25.91 35.67
CA PRO A 414 20.58 -26.00 35.68
C PRO A 414 20.06 -26.16 37.13
N LEU A 415 18.97 -25.47 37.47
CA LEU A 415 18.35 -25.55 38.80
C LEU A 415 17.44 -26.78 38.96
N ARG A 416 17.02 -27.38 37.85
CA ARG A 416 16.12 -28.53 37.76
C ARG A 416 16.61 -29.51 36.69
N ASN A 417 16.06 -30.72 36.68
CA ASN A 417 16.29 -31.65 35.57
C ASN A 417 15.83 -31.02 34.24
N VAL A 418 16.70 -31.04 33.24
CA VAL A 418 16.40 -30.56 31.89
C VAL A 418 16.46 -31.76 30.94
N ALA A 419 15.39 -31.98 30.19
CA ALA A 419 15.35 -33.04 29.18
C ALA A 419 16.23 -32.69 27.98
N GLU A 420 16.57 -33.70 27.18
CA GLU A 420 17.21 -33.51 25.88
C GLU A 420 16.35 -32.59 24.99
N ASP A 421 17.00 -31.73 24.21
CA ASP A 421 16.41 -30.70 23.34
C ASP A 421 15.61 -29.58 24.03
N ALA A 422 15.54 -29.56 25.36
CA ALA A 422 14.81 -28.52 26.07
C ALA A 422 15.55 -27.15 26.04
N PRO A 423 14.81 -26.03 25.96
CA PRO A 423 15.40 -24.69 25.94
C PRO A 423 15.97 -24.29 27.31
N LEU A 424 17.18 -23.72 27.29
CA LEU A 424 17.91 -23.24 28.46
C LEU A 424 17.71 -21.72 28.62
N GLY A 425 16.58 -21.36 29.24
CA GLY A 425 16.24 -19.99 29.58
C GLY A 425 16.94 -19.47 30.87
N PRO A 426 16.92 -18.14 31.11
CA PRO A 426 17.46 -17.54 32.32
C PRO A 426 16.73 -17.95 33.61
N ASP A 427 15.50 -18.46 33.49
CA ASP A 427 14.70 -19.03 34.58
C ASP A 427 15.15 -20.44 34.99
N VAL A 428 15.81 -21.16 34.08
CA VAL A 428 16.26 -22.55 34.28
C VAL A 428 17.70 -22.61 34.79
N LEU A 429 18.51 -21.58 34.49
CA LEU A 429 19.94 -21.53 34.78
C LEU A 429 20.26 -20.67 36.00
N GLY A 430 21.17 -21.16 36.85
CA GLY A 430 21.83 -20.38 37.88
C GLY A 430 22.87 -19.41 37.32
N PRO A 431 23.43 -18.51 38.16
CA PRO A 431 24.51 -17.62 37.80
C PRO A 431 25.79 -18.38 37.40
N ARG A 432 26.70 -17.70 36.70
CA ARG A 432 28.01 -18.28 36.35
C ARG A 432 28.84 -18.49 37.61
N LEU A 433 29.41 -19.68 37.74
CA LEU A 433 30.32 -20.01 38.83
C LEU A 433 31.77 -19.61 38.47
N PRO A 434 32.60 -19.22 39.45
CA PRO A 434 34.03 -19.03 39.23
C PRO A 434 34.70 -20.32 38.73
N PRO A 435 35.75 -20.23 37.88
CA PRO A 435 36.48 -21.40 37.43
C PRO A 435 37.08 -22.17 38.62
N GLY A 436 36.90 -23.50 38.66
CA GLY A 436 37.34 -24.36 39.76
C GLY A 436 36.37 -24.43 40.95
N ALA A 437 35.26 -23.68 40.97
CA ALA A 437 34.32 -23.66 42.09
C ALA A 437 33.50 -24.96 42.27
N ALA A 438 33.55 -25.88 41.31
CA ALA A 438 32.84 -27.17 41.34
C ALA A 438 33.78 -28.37 41.51
N ASP A 439 35.10 -28.19 41.40
CA ASP A 439 36.05 -29.30 41.40
C ASP A 439 36.22 -29.87 42.82
N GLY A 440 36.01 -31.19 42.98
CA GLY A 440 36.16 -31.88 44.27
C GLY A 440 35.07 -31.56 45.32
N ARG A 441 33.97 -30.91 44.93
CA ARG A 441 32.86 -30.55 45.84
C ARG A 441 31.64 -31.45 45.64
N ALA A 442 30.99 -31.82 46.75
CA ALA A 442 29.73 -32.55 46.76
C ALA A 442 28.54 -31.57 46.93
N VAL A 443 27.48 -31.78 46.16
CA VAL A 443 26.24 -31.00 46.25
C VAL A 443 25.34 -31.61 47.32
N VAL A 444 24.91 -30.81 48.30
CA VAL A 444 24.05 -31.25 49.40
C VAL A 444 22.81 -30.36 49.47
N SER A 445 21.64 -30.99 49.51
CA SER A 445 20.37 -30.32 49.78
C SER A 445 20.07 -30.39 51.27
N LEU A 446 20.13 -29.24 51.95
CA LEU A 446 19.78 -29.09 53.36
C LEU A 446 18.31 -28.69 53.48
N ARG A 447 17.54 -29.45 54.28
CA ARG A 447 16.15 -29.14 54.63
C ARG A 447 16.00 -29.09 56.15
N PRO A 448 16.51 -28.04 56.82
CA PRO A 448 16.32 -27.86 58.25
C PRO A 448 14.83 -27.64 58.57
N LYS A 449 14.44 -27.87 59.83
CA LYS A 449 13.08 -27.57 60.30
C LYS A 449 12.75 -26.09 60.07
N PRO A 450 11.47 -25.73 59.80
CA PRO A 450 11.08 -24.34 59.55
C PRO A 450 11.53 -23.42 60.70
N GLY A 451 12.14 -22.29 60.36
CA GLY A 451 12.65 -21.30 61.33
C GLY A 451 14.05 -21.56 61.88
N ARG A 452 14.74 -22.62 61.43
CA ARG A 452 16.14 -22.94 61.81
C ARG A 452 17.16 -22.70 60.70
N LEU A 453 16.77 -21.97 59.66
CA LEU A 453 17.63 -21.54 58.55
C LEU A 453 17.66 -20.02 58.51
N PHE A 454 18.85 -19.45 58.70
CA PHE A 454 19.07 -18.02 58.65
C PHE A 454 19.99 -17.71 57.45
N ALA A 455 19.37 -17.37 56.32
CA ALA A 455 20.04 -17.15 55.03
C ALA A 455 19.60 -15.85 54.34
N ASP A 456 19.09 -14.87 55.10
CA ASP A 456 18.42 -13.66 54.57
C ASP A 456 19.31 -12.78 53.66
N ALA A 457 20.64 -12.92 53.74
CA ALA A 457 21.61 -12.17 52.92
C ALA A 457 22.26 -13.00 51.78
N ALA A 458 21.80 -14.23 51.55
CA ALA A 458 22.42 -15.16 50.62
C ALA A 458 21.93 -14.94 49.17
N ALA A 459 22.85 -14.86 48.21
CA ALA A 459 22.54 -14.87 46.79
C ALA A 459 23.08 -16.16 46.12
N ARG A 460 22.43 -16.63 45.05
CA ARG A 460 22.92 -17.77 44.27
C ARG A 460 24.31 -17.46 43.70
N GLY A 461 25.20 -18.44 43.69
CA GLY A 461 26.56 -18.32 43.16
C GLY A 461 27.56 -17.64 44.09
N THR A 462 27.16 -17.20 45.29
CA THR A 462 28.10 -16.61 46.27
C THR A 462 28.76 -17.69 47.12
N THR A 463 30.00 -17.41 47.53
CA THR A 463 30.72 -18.18 48.55
C THR A 463 30.39 -17.64 49.93
N ALA A 464 29.98 -18.50 50.85
CA ALA A 464 29.62 -18.19 52.22
C ALA A 464 30.25 -19.18 53.20
N ALA A 465 30.32 -18.82 54.48
CA ALA A 465 30.67 -19.76 55.54
C ALA A 465 29.39 -20.34 56.15
N LEU A 466 29.29 -21.67 56.19
CA LEU A 466 28.18 -22.36 56.84
C LEU A 466 28.53 -22.59 58.32
N ARG A 467 27.70 -22.08 59.23
CA ARG A 467 27.84 -22.26 60.67
C ARG A 467 26.68 -23.09 61.20
N LEU A 468 27.00 -24.25 61.77
CA LEU A 468 26.06 -25.13 62.45
C LEU A 468 26.20 -24.91 63.95
N VAL A 469 25.17 -24.35 64.58
CA VAL A 469 25.14 -24.09 66.03
C VAL A 469 24.25 -25.15 66.67
N PRO A 470 24.78 -26.03 67.53
CA PRO A 470 23.99 -27.06 68.18
C PRO A 470 22.90 -26.42 69.05
N THR A 471 21.64 -26.82 68.87
CA THR A 471 20.55 -26.37 69.75
C THR A 471 20.75 -26.98 71.14
N ALA A 472 20.83 -26.13 72.17
CA ALA A 472 21.08 -26.58 73.54
C ALA A 472 19.99 -27.54 74.01
N THR A 473 20.32 -28.82 74.17
CA THR A 473 19.49 -29.76 74.93
C THR A 473 19.49 -29.39 76.42
N SER A 474 18.41 -29.70 77.13
CA SER A 474 18.08 -29.34 78.53
C SER A 474 19.08 -29.75 79.63
N ARG A 475 20.30 -30.16 79.27
CA ARG A 475 21.42 -30.48 80.17
C ARG A 475 22.69 -29.71 79.77
N GLY A 476 22.63 -28.38 79.76
CA GLY A 476 23.75 -27.47 80.06
C GLY A 476 25.08 -27.59 79.29
N ARG A 477 25.19 -28.37 78.21
CA ARG A 477 26.44 -28.52 77.44
C ARG A 477 26.23 -27.95 76.03
N THR A 478 26.70 -26.72 75.82
CA THR A 478 26.77 -26.10 74.50
C THR A 478 27.84 -26.82 73.68
N GLY A 479 27.43 -27.49 72.61
CA GLY A 479 28.36 -28.08 71.65
C GLY A 479 29.13 -26.97 70.92
N THR A 480 30.38 -27.25 70.55
CA THR A 480 31.21 -26.31 69.79
C THR A 480 30.61 -26.12 68.39
N PRO A 481 30.39 -24.88 67.92
CA PRO A 481 29.79 -24.65 66.60
C PRO A 481 30.72 -25.15 65.49
N LEU A 482 30.18 -25.92 64.55
CA LEU A 482 30.92 -26.38 63.38
C LEU A 482 30.89 -25.27 62.32
N ILE A 483 32.07 -24.76 61.96
CA ILE A 483 32.24 -23.74 60.93
C ILE A 483 32.86 -24.40 59.71
N LEU A 484 32.14 -24.35 58.59
CA LEU A 484 32.63 -24.78 57.29
C LEU A 484 32.90 -23.53 56.44
N PRO A 485 34.17 -23.11 56.31
CA PRO A 485 34.52 -22.02 55.40
C PRO A 485 34.36 -22.48 53.95
N GLU A 486 34.10 -21.51 53.05
CA GLU A 486 34.08 -21.69 51.59
C GLU A 486 32.98 -22.60 51.02
N VAL A 487 31.75 -22.48 51.48
CA VAL A 487 30.59 -23.16 50.91
C VAL A 487 30.00 -22.32 49.77
N THR A 488 29.71 -22.91 48.60
CA THR A 488 29.07 -22.18 47.48
C THR A 488 27.56 -22.41 47.50
N VAL A 489 26.78 -21.33 47.52
CA VAL A 489 25.31 -21.41 47.49
C VAL A 489 24.85 -21.65 46.06
N LEU A 490 24.24 -22.81 45.81
CA LEU A 490 23.75 -23.18 44.49
C LEU A 490 22.28 -22.81 44.32
N ASP A 491 21.45 -23.00 45.35
CA ASP A 491 20.02 -22.67 45.31
C ASP A 491 19.40 -22.42 46.69
N LEU A 492 18.30 -21.66 46.71
CA LEU A 492 17.54 -21.23 47.89
C LEU A 492 16.04 -21.45 47.62
N PRO A 493 15.53 -22.69 47.69
CA PRO A 493 14.11 -22.96 47.48
C PRO A 493 13.23 -22.30 48.56
N GLY A 494 12.13 -21.67 48.12
CA GLY A 494 11.10 -21.08 48.99
C GLY A 494 11.60 -19.94 49.88
N ASP A 495 12.20 -18.91 49.28
CA ASP A 495 12.73 -17.69 49.95
C ASP A 495 13.87 -17.93 50.96
N GLY A 496 14.65 -19.01 50.79
CA GLY A 496 15.79 -19.30 51.67
C GLY A 496 15.41 -19.69 53.10
N ARG A 497 14.12 -20.00 53.34
CA ARG A 497 13.57 -20.37 54.66
C ARG A 497 13.23 -21.86 54.80
N THR A 498 13.15 -22.59 53.68
CA THR A 498 12.67 -23.98 53.65
C THR A 498 13.70 -24.98 53.15
N GLY A 499 14.73 -24.51 52.43
CA GLY A 499 15.84 -25.35 52.03
C GLY A 499 17.01 -24.53 51.50
N LEU A 500 18.18 -25.16 51.52
CA LEU A 500 19.44 -24.58 51.07
C LEU A 500 20.21 -25.66 50.31
N VAL A 501 20.55 -25.41 49.05
CA VAL A 501 21.41 -26.30 48.26
C VAL A 501 22.79 -25.69 48.16
N VAL A 502 23.79 -26.42 48.64
CA VAL A 502 25.17 -25.93 48.74
C VAL A 502 26.17 -26.93 48.19
N ALA A 503 27.24 -26.43 47.57
CA ALA A 503 28.42 -27.21 47.23
C ALA A 503 29.45 -27.12 48.36
N VAL A 504 29.80 -28.26 48.95
CA VAL A 504 30.72 -28.41 50.08
C VAL A 504 31.91 -29.27 49.65
N PRO A 505 33.15 -29.02 50.09
CA PRO A 505 34.29 -29.92 49.83
C PRO A 505 33.96 -31.36 50.25
N ALA A 506 34.25 -32.35 49.39
CA ALA A 506 33.87 -33.74 49.63
C ALA A 506 34.42 -34.31 50.95
N GLU A 507 35.62 -33.88 51.35
CA GLU A 507 36.28 -34.26 52.61
C GLU A 507 35.50 -33.83 53.86
N ARG A 508 34.66 -32.80 53.75
CA ARG A 508 33.88 -32.22 54.85
C ARG A 508 32.43 -32.70 54.87
N LEU A 509 32.01 -33.51 53.88
CA LEU A 509 30.63 -33.98 53.73
C LEU A 509 30.18 -34.82 54.92
N THR A 510 31.00 -35.79 55.35
CA THR A 510 30.66 -36.69 56.47
C THR A 510 30.52 -35.93 57.79
N ALA A 511 31.36 -34.92 58.01
CA ALA A 511 31.29 -34.06 59.20
C ALA A 511 30.02 -33.18 59.21
N LEU A 512 29.63 -32.67 58.04
CA LEU A 512 28.40 -31.89 57.87
C LEU A 512 27.14 -32.74 58.12
N LEU A 513 27.06 -33.94 57.52
CA LEU A 513 25.91 -34.83 57.68
C LEU A 513 25.74 -35.30 59.13
N GLY A 514 26.83 -35.54 59.86
CA GLY A 514 26.78 -35.93 61.27
C GLY A 514 26.31 -34.83 62.22
N ALA A 515 26.56 -33.55 61.89
CA ALA A 515 26.22 -32.40 62.74
C ALA A 515 24.82 -31.81 62.48
N LEU A 516 24.13 -32.27 61.42
CA LEU A 516 22.91 -31.63 60.93
C LEU A 516 21.64 -31.95 61.74
N ALA A 517 21.62 -33.07 62.47
CA ALA A 517 20.40 -33.60 63.08
C ALA A 517 19.76 -32.67 64.14
N ASP A 518 20.57 -31.92 64.90
CA ASP A 518 20.12 -31.09 66.04
C ASP A 518 20.74 -29.67 66.07
N SER A 519 21.11 -29.12 64.91
CA SER A 519 21.76 -27.80 64.82
C SER A 519 20.91 -26.76 64.08
N ASP A 520 20.99 -25.51 64.52
CA ASP A 520 20.53 -24.34 63.75
C ASP A 520 21.56 -24.01 62.67
N VAL A 521 21.08 -23.69 61.47
CA VAL A 521 21.90 -23.47 60.28
C VAL A 521 21.97 -21.97 59.99
N TYR A 522 23.15 -21.39 60.22
CA TYR A 522 23.45 -20.00 59.90
C TYR A 522 24.34 -19.92 58.66
N LEU A 523 23.93 -19.13 57.67
CA LEU A 523 24.77 -18.80 56.53
C LEU A 523 25.39 -17.41 56.74
N VAL A 524 26.71 -17.34 56.83
CA VAL A 524 27.43 -16.08 57.00
C VAL A 524 28.11 -15.72 55.69
N THR A 525 27.57 -14.72 55.01
CA THR A 525 28.20 -14.10 53.84
C THR A 525 29.13 -13.00 54.30
N THR A 526 30.43 -13.11 54.01
CA THR A 526 31.36 -12.00 54.20
C THR A 526 31.16 -10.98 53.09
N LEU A 527 30.67 -9.78 53.41
CA LEU A 527 30.72 -8.64 52.49
C LEU A 527 32.20 -8.34 52.23
N ARG A 528 32.65 -8.47 50.99
CA ARG A 528 33.99 -8.08 50.57
C ARG A 528 33.91 -6.83 49.72
#